data_AF-A0A1E2WQE2-F1
#
_entry.id   AF-A0A1E2WQE2-F1
#
_cell.length_a   1.000
_cell.length_b   1.000
_cell.length_c   1.000
_cell.angle_alpha   90.00
_cell.angle_beta   90.00
_cell.angle_gamma   90.00
#
_symmetry.space_group_name_H-M   'P 1'
#
loop_
_entity.id
_entity.type
_entity.pdbx_description
1 polymer ?
#
loop_
_entity_poly.entity_id
_entity_poly.type
_entity_poly.pdbx_seq_one_letter_code
_entity_poly.pdbx_strand_id
1 'polypeptide(L)'
;MATETNLSSLATLEYISYIDAQGQLPEQFQGKIGIYAIFDQEKVLQFVGYSRDVYLSLKQHLVRQPQQCYWVKVQTIERPSRTILENTENAWIAENGSVPWGNGDNKEKWTDPIDVKVVMTPEEQANYQNPANDELATRKIIKNVARRVEAEISKQLLEMRGLKMEIRFNPKLKEEGLLDLK
;
A
#
# COMPACT_ATOMS: atom_id res chain seq x y z
N MET A 1 16.05 33.23 9.95
CA MET A 1 14.65 33.33 9.47
C MET A 1 14.16 31.92 9.22
N ALA A 2 13.29 31.40 10.07
CA ALA A 2 12.68 30.09 9.88
C ALA A 2 11.59 30.25 8.81
N THR A 3 11.75 29.58 7.67
CA THR A 3 10.68 29.44 6.69
C THR A 3 9.55 28.67 7.36
N GLU A 4 8.49 29.36 7.77
CA GLU A 4 7.22 28.75 8.12
C GLU A 4 6.81 27.87 6.94
N THR A 5 6.93 26.56 7.14
CA THR A 5 6.49 25.60 6.14
C THR A 5 4.98 25.59 6.26
N ASN A 6 4.29 26.36 5.43
CA ASN A 6 2.83 26.36 5.36
C ASN A 6 2.36 24.92 5.11
N LEU A 7 1.84 24.28 6.16
CA LEU A 7 1.20 22.98 6.09
C LEU A 7 -0.04 23.15 5.21
N SER A 8 -0.08 22.51 4.04
CA SER A 8 -1.24 22.63 3.18
C SER A 8 -2.38 21.84 3.81
N SER A 9 -3.57 22.45 3.88
CA SER A 9 -4.77 21.74 4.30
C SER A 9 -5.09 20.63 3.30
N LEU A 10 -5.60 19.51 3.80
CA LEU A 10 -5.96 18.38 2.95
C LEU A 10 -7.07 18.77 1.95
N ALA A 11 -8.02 19.61 2.37
CA ALA A 11 -9.12 20.09 1.56
C ALA A 11 -8.67 20.89 0.32
N THR A 12 -7.55 21.61 0.40
CA THR A 12 -7.07 22.46 -0.70
C THR A 12 -6.30 21.70 -1.77
N LEU A 13 -5.83 20.48 -1.48
CA LEU A 13 -5.12 19.64 -2.43
C LEU A 13 -6.08 18.98 -3.43
N GLU A 14 -5.64 18.86 -4.68
CA GLU A 14 -6.40 18.21 -5.75
C GLU A 14 -6.43 16.68 -5.59
N TYR A 15 -7.56 16.08 -5.92
CA TYR A 15 -7.66 14.64 -6.05
C TYR A 15 -7.01 14.18 -7.34
N ILE A 16 -6.10 13.22 -7.21
CA ILE A 16 -5.44 12.54 -8.32
C ILE A 16 -5.99 11.12 -8.37
N SER A 17 -6.33 10.64 -9.57
CA SER A 17 -6.75 9.25 -9.75
C SER A 17 -5.58 8.33 -9.41
N TYR A 18 -5.82 7.28 -8.62
CA TYR A 18 -4.77 6.34 -8.23
C TYR A 18 -4.23 5.54 -9.43
N ILE A 19 -5.14 5.23 -10.36
CA ILE A 19 -4.84 4.62 -11.65
C ILE A 19 -5.51 5.51 -12.69
N ASP A 20 -4.74 6.02 -13.64
CA ASP A 20 -5.25 6.91 -14.70
C ASP A 20 -5.94 6.12 -15.83
N ALA A 21 -6.43 6.84 -16.84
CA ALA A 21 -7.08 6.24 -18.01
C ALA A 21 -6.14 5.34 -18.84
N GLN A 22 -4.83 5.50 -18.68
CA GLN A 22 -3.78 4.71 -19.31
C GLN A 22 -3.38 3.49 -18.47
N GLY A 23 -4.01 3.28 -17.31
CA GLY A 23 -3.72 2.18 -16.40
C GLY A 23 -2.39 2.34 -15.67
N GLN A 24 -1.91 3.57 -15.50
CA GLN A 24 -0.66 3.91 -14.83
C GLN A 24 -0.92 4.55 -13.46
N LEU A 25 0.03 4.37 -12.55
CA LEU A 25 0.06 5.13 -11.30
C LEU A 25 0.61 6.54 -11.53
N PRO A 26 0.46 7.48 -10.58
CA PRO A 26 0.93 8.85 -10.75
C PRO A 26 2.46 8.95 -10.71
N GLU A 27 3.11 8.73 -11.86
CA GLU A 27 4.57 8.67 -12.02
C GLU A 27 5.28 9.99 -11.67
N GLN A 28 4.57 11.11 -11.66
CA GLN A 28 5.12 12.42 -11.24
C GLN A 28 5.67 12.42 -9.81
N PHE A 29 5.28 11.44 -8.98
CA PHE A 29 5.73 11.28 -7.60
C PHE A 29 6.92 10.33 -7.45
N GLN A 30 7.48 9.82 -8.54
CA GLN A 30 8.62 8.91 -8.50
C GLN A 30 9.85 9.59 -7.86
N GLY A 31 10.37 8.97 -6.80
CA GLY A 31 11.53 9.50 -6.05
C GLY A 31 11.23 10.81 -5.32
N LYS A 32 9.97 11.22 -5.22
CA LYS A 32 9.57 12.43 -4.48
C LYS A 32 9.33 12.09 -3.02
N ILE A 33 9.87 12.93 -2.15
CA ILE A 33 9.60 12.91 -0.71
C ILE A 33 8.31 13.69 -0.47
N GLY A 34 7.41 13.18 0.36
CA GLY A 34 6.16 13.88 0.64
C GLY A 34 5.21 13.14 1.58
N ILE A 35 4.09 13.79 1.86
CA ILE A 35 2.92 13.24 2.56
C ILE A 35 1.84 12.97 1.53
N TYR A 36 1.07 11.91 1.73
CA TYR A 36 -0.01 11.52 0.85
C TYR A 36 -1.20 10.99 1.67
N ALA A 37 -2.39 11.19 1.13
CA ALA A 37 -3.66 10.74 1.67
C ALA A 37 -4.36 9.89 0.60
N ILE A 38 -4.75 8.68 0.95
CA ILE A 38 -5.38 7.70 0.07
C ILE A 38 -6.86 7.61 0.41
N PHE A 39 -7.70 7.61 -0.62
CA PHE A 39 -9.14 7.56 -0.49
C PHE A 39 -9.72 6.42 -1.33
N ASP A 40 -10.84 5.89 -0.87
CA ASP A 40 -11.63 4.89 -1.60
C ASP A 40 -12.44 5.51 -2.75
N GLN A 41 -13.26 4.70 -3.42
CA GLN A 41 -14.03 5.13 -4.58
C GLN A 41 -14.95 6.33 -4.28
N GLU A 42 -15.49 6.39 -3.06
CA GLU A 42 -16.43 7.41 -2.59
C GLU A 42 -15.70 8.66 -2.04
N LYS A 43 -14.37 8.69 -2.14
CA LYS A 43 -13.49 9.75 -1.58
C LYS A 43 -13.53 9.80 -0.06
N VAL A 44 -13.80 8.69 0.62
CA VAL A 44 -13.62 8.58 2.07
C VAL A 44 -12.14 8.34 2.35
N LEU A 45 -11.57 9.05 3.33
CA LEU A 45 -10.16 8.94 3.68
C LEU A 45 -9.87 7.58 4.33
N GLN A 46 -8.98 6.82 3.71
CA GLN A 46 -8.64 5.46 4.13
C GLN A 46 -7.27 5.40 4.82
N PHE A 47 -6.31 6.21 4.38
CA PHE A 47 -4.96 6.21 4.92
C PHE A 47 -4.26 7.55 4.69
N VAL A 48 -3.46 7.99 5.67
CA VAL A 48 -2.48 9.08 5.53
C VAL A 48 -1.10 8.53 5.87
N GLY A 49 -0.09 8.89 5.10
CA GLY A 49 1.29 8.56 5.42
C GLY A 49 2.28 9.43 4.69
N TYR A 50 3.55 9.25 4.99
CA TYR A 50 4.65 9.96 4.34
C TYR A 50 5.75 9.01 3.91
N SER A 51 6.51 9.40 2.89
CA SER A 51 7.57 8.57 2.33
C SER A 51 8.68 9.41 1.73
N ARG A 52 9.87 8.81 1.60
CA ARG A 52 10.96 9.35 0.78
C ARG A 52 10.78 9.07 -0.72
N ASP A 53 9.92 8.11 -1.04
CA ASP A 53 9.47 7.83 -2.40
C ASP A 53 7.97 7.56 -2.34
N VAL A 54 7.19 8.62 -2.58
CA VAL A 54 5.72 8.54 -2.54
C VAL A 54 5.23 7.51 -3.55
N TYR A 55 5.77 7.49 -4.77
CA TYR A 55 5.35 6.53 -5.80
C TYR A 55 5.58 5.07 -5.39
N LEU A 56 6.72 4.75 -4.76
CA LEU A 56 6.96 3.41 -4.24
C LEU A 56 5.92 3.02 -3.18
N SER A 57 5.63 3.92 -2.24
CA SER A 57 4.61 3.66 -1.22
C SER A 57 3.22 3.49 -1.83
N LEU A 58 2.85 4.26 -2.85
CA LEU A 58 1.57 4.08 -3.54
C LEU A 58 1.48 2.70 -4.21
N LYS A 59 2.55 2.22 -4.85
CA LYS A 59 2.56 0.85 -5.40
C LYS A 59 2.35 -0.20 -4.30
N GLN A 60 3.00 -0.05 -3.15
CA GLN A 60 2.88 -0.97 -2.02
C GLN A 60 1.46 -0.97 -1.44
N HIS A 61 0.87 0.20 -1.22
CA HIS A 61 -0.51 0.32 -0.75
C HIS A 61 -1.51 -0.30 -1.72
N LEU A 62 -1.29 -0.13 -3.04
CA LEU A 62 -2.18 -0.69 -4.04
C LEU A 62 -2.21 -2.23 -4.03
N VAL A 63 -1.07 -2.89 -3.84
CA VAL A 63 -1.06 -4.36 -3.76
C VAL A 63 -1.62 -4.88 -2.45
N ARG A 64 -1.48 -4.12 -1.37
CA ARG A 64 -1.97 -4.48 -0.03
C ARG A 64 -3.48 -4.25 0.11
N GLN A 65 -3.96 -3.11 -0.37
CA GLN A 65 -5.35 -2.63 -0.24
C GLN A 65 -5.93 -2.18 -1.59
N PRO A 66 -6.04 -3.09 -2.59
CA PRO A 66 -6.48 -2.75 -3.94
C PRO A 66 -7.90 -2.21 -4.03
N GLN A 67 -8.76 -2.41 -3.01
CA GLN A 67 -10.12 -1.86 -2.99
C GLN A 67 -10.24 -0.55 -2.19
N GLN A 68 -9.14 -0.04 -1.63
CA GLN A 68 -9.14 1.21 -0.87
C GLN A 68 -8.32 2.33 -1.54
N CYS A 69 -7.71 2.04 -2.69
CA CYS A 69 -6.77 2.93 -3.38
C CYS A 69 -7.37 3.49 -4.67
N TYR A 70 -8.31 4.44 -4.60
CA TYR A 70 -8.97 5.03 -5.78
C TYR A 70 -8.56 6.47 -6.06
N TRP A 71 -8.36 7.27 -5.02
CA TRP A 71 -7.85 8.63 -5.15
C TRP A 71 -6.67 8.86 -4.21
N VAL A 72 -5.82 9.81 -4.59
CA VAL A 72 -4.72 10.25 -3.75
C VAL A 72 -4.63 11.78 -3.77
N LYS A 73 -4.34 12.36 -2.61
CA LYS A 73 -3.86 13.74 -2.48
C LYS A 73 -2.41 13.69 -2.01
N VAL A 74 -1.52 14.48 -2.60
CA VAL A 74 -0.08 14.44 -2.31
C VAL A 74 0.47 15.84 -2.12
N GLN A 75 1.30 16.01 -1.09
CA GLN A 75 2.14 17.19 -0.89
C GLN A 75 3.61 16.76 -0.90
N THR A 76 4.35 17.14 -1.94
CA THR A 76 5.79 16.91 -2.02
C THR A 76 6.56 17.95 -1.23
N ILE A 77 7.68 17.57 -0.62
CA ILE A 77 8.52 18.44 0.22
C ILE A 77 9.98 18.37 -0.23
N GLU A 78 10.56 19.51 -0.58
CA GLU A 78 11.97 19.61 -0.99
C GLU A 78 12.95 19.47 0.17
N ARG A 79 12.58 20.01 1.35
CA ARG A 79 13.40 19.99 2.57
C ARG A 79 12.66 19.25 3.69
N PRO A 80 12.63 17.91 3.65
CA PRO A 80 11.86 17.15 4.62
C PRO A 80 12.50 17.22 5.99
N SER A 81 11.68 17.44 7.01
CA SER A 81 12.02 17.10 8.39
C SER A 81 10.96 16.14 8.90
N ARG A 82 11.37 15.19 9.76
CA ARG A 82 10.44 14.23 10.36
C ARG A 82 9.27 14.94 11.04
N THR A 83 9.58 16.02 11.78
CA THR A 83 8.58 16.85 12.45
C THR A 83 7.55 17.45 11.49
N ILE A 84 7.96 17.97 10.33
CA ILE A 84 7.02 18.52 9.34
C ILE A 84 6.12 17.41 8.79
N LEU A 85 6.69 16.25 8.46
CA LEU A 85 5.94 15.12 7.90
C LEU A 85 4.89 14.59 8.89
N GLU A 86 5.30 14.32 10.13
CA GLU A 86 4.42 13.83 11.20
C GLU A 86 3.34 14.87 11.58
N ASN A 87 3.70 16.16 11.65
CA ASN A 87 2.71 17.21 11.93
C ASN A 87 1.68 17.33 10.80
N THR A 88 2.09 17.21 9.54
CA THR A 88 1.17 17.25 8.39
C THR A 88 0.23 16.05 8.40
N GLU A 89 0.76 14.84 8.62
CA GLU A 89 -0.03 13.62 8.75
C GLU A 89 -1.09 13.75 9.85
N ASN A 90 -0.69 14.16 11.06
CA ASN A 90 -1.60 14.37 12.18
C ASN A 90 -2.65 15.44 11.88
N ALA A 91 -2.26 16.54 11.22
CA ALA A 91 -3.19 17.59 10.83
C ALA A 91 -4.23 17.08 9.83
N TRP A 92 -3.84 16.29 8.83
CA TRP A 92 -4.77 15.72 7.84
C TRP A 92 -5.72 14.69 8.46
N ILE A 93 -5.24 13.87 9.40
CA ILE A 93 -6.09 12.94 10.16
C ILE A 93 -7.10 13.71 11.02
N ALA A 94 -6.66 14.78 11.69
CA ALA A 94 -7.54 15.63 12.49
C ALA A 94 -8.56 16.39 11.63
N GLU A 95 -8.16 16.90 10.46
CA GLU A 95 -9.03 17.59 9.50
C GLU A 95 -10.16 16.67 8.99
N ASN A 96 -9.89 15.37 8.84
CA ASN A 96 -10.90 14.37 8.49
C ASN A 96 -11.96 14.14 9.60
N GLY A 97 -11.72 14.60 10.83
CA GLY A 97 -12.64 14.48 11.97
C GLY A 97 -12.73 13.08 12.58
N SER A 98 -12.08 12.08 11.99
CA SER A 98 -11.98 10.71 12.50
C SER A 98 -10.69 10.06 12.02
N VAL A 99 -10.19 9.10 12.80
CA VAL A 99 -9.00 8.31 12.41
C VAL A 99 -9.37 7.44 11.21
N PRO A 100 -8.67 7.56 10.07
CA PRO A 100 -8.90 6.69 8.92
C PRO A 100 -8.73 5.22 9.27
N TRP A 101 -9.47 4.35 8.60
CA TRP A 101 -9.44 2.90 8.85
C TRP A 101 -8.01 2.32 8.83
N GLY A 102 -7.19 2.75 7.88
CA GLY A 102 -5.79 2.35 7.72
C GLY A 102 -4.79 3.04 8.64
N ASN A 103 -5.18 4.07 9.40
CA ASN A 103 -4.31 4.69 10.42
C ASN A 103 -4.63 4.20 11.85
N GLY A 104 -5.73 3.48 12.04
CA GLY A 104 -6.11 2.83 13.31
C GLY A 104 -5.70 1.35 13.36
N ASP A 105 -6.63 0.49 13.80
CA ASP A 105 -6.37 -0.94 14.04
C ASP A 105 -5.94 -1.74 12.81
N ASN A 106 -6.15 -1.20 11.60
CA ASN A 106 -5.79 -1.88 10.36
C ASN A 106 -4.47 -1.37 9.77
N LYS A 107 -3.69 -0.58 10.51
CA LYS A 107 -2.43 0.00 10.04
C LYS A 107 -1.45 -1.02 9.46
N GLU A 108 -1.30 -2.17 10.10
CA GLU A 108 -0.42 -3.25 9.64
C GLU A 108 -0.82 -3.75 8.24
N LYS A 109 -2.13 -3.75 7.91
CA LYS A 109 -2.61 -4.13 6.57
C LYS A 109 -2.21 -3.15 5.48
N TRP A 110 -1.77 -1.94 5.83
CA TRP A 110 -1.27 -0.92 4.92
C TRP A 110 0.26 -0.84 4.94
N THR A 111 0.90 -1.07 6.09
CA THR A 111 2.35 -0.86 6.25
C THR A 111 3.19 -2.11 6.06
N ASP A 112 2.62 -3.30 6.31
CA ASP A 112 3.39 -4.53 6.39
C ASP A 112 3.24 -5.37 5.11
N PRO A 113 4.21 -6.25 4.82
CA PRO A 113 4.05 -7.28 3.80
C PRO A 113 2.80 -8.12 4.03
N ILE A 114 2.17 -8.59 2.96
CA ILE A 114 1.01 -9.48 3.05
C ILE A 114 1.50 -10.85 3.54
N ASP A 115 1.07 -11.27 4.72
CA ASP A 115 1.26 -12.65 5.19
C ASP A 115 0.27 -13.57 4.51
N VAL A 116 0.77 -14.46 3.65
CA VAL A 116 -0.08 -15.34 2.85
C VAL A 116 -0.71 -16.47 3.68
N LYS A 117 -0.22 -16.69 4.91
CA LYS A 117 -0.77 -17.69 5.84
C LYS A 117 -2.19 -17.34 6.29
N VAL A 118 -2.50 -16.05 6.39
CA VAL A 118 -3.83 -15.60 6.83
C VAL A 118 -4.90 -15.70 5.73
N VAL A 119 -4.47 -15.93 4.48
CA VAL A 119 -5.33 -16.05 3.29
C VAL A 119 -5.19 -17.41 2.60
N MET A 120 -4.67 -18.42 3.31
CA MET A 120 -4.68 -19.79 2.83
C MET A 120 -6.11 -20.30 2.67
N THR A 121 -6.34 -21.06 1.60
CA THR A 121 -7.55 -21.86 1.49
C THR A 121 -7.54 -23.01 2.52
N PRO A 122 -8.69 -23.61 2.86
CA PRO A 122 -8.73 -24.74 3.79
C PRO A 122 -7.82 -25.91 3.38
N GLU A 123 -7.73 -26.18 2.07
CA GLU A 123 -6.86 -27.23 1.51
C GLU A 123 -5.38 -26.90 1.68
N GLU A 124 -4.98 -25.66 1.38
CA GLU A 124 -3.60 -25.19 1.57
C GLU A 124 -3.20 -25.19 3.05
N GLN A 125 -4.11 -24.78 3.94
CA GLN A 125 -3.89 -24.78 5.38
C GLN A 125 -3.66 -26.20 5.90
N ALA A 126 -4.51 -27.16 5.50
CA ALA A 126 -4.37 -28.56 5.87
C ALA A 126 -3.06 -29.16 5.34
N ASN A 127 -2.68 -28.82 4.10
CA ASN A 127 -1.41 -29.26 3.53
C ASN A 127 -0.21 -28.66 4.26
N TYR A 128 -0.25 -27.36 4.59
CA TYR A 128 0.82 -26.66 5.31
C TYR A 128 1.03 -27.22 6.73
N GLN A 129 -0.06 -27.56 7.43
CA GLN A 129 -0.03 -28.10 8.80
C GLN A 129 0.26 -29.61 8.89
N ASN A 130 0.42 -30.30 7.76
CA ASN A 130 0.65 -31.74 7.76
C ASN A 130 1.97 -32.09 8.50
N PRO A 131 1.92 -32.87 9.61
CA PRO A 131 3.10 -33.22 10.39
C PRO A 131 4.16 -34.03 9.64
N ALA A 132 3.80 -34.63 8.50
CA ALA A 132 4.74 -35.37 7.65
C ALA A 132 5.64 -34.47 6.80
N ASN A 133 5.36 -33.17 6.73
CA ASN A 133 6.18 -32.23 5.96
C ASN A 133 7.49 -31.89 6.68
N ASP A 134 8.61 -32.04 5.97
CA ASP A 134 9.86 -31.45 6.38
C ASP A 134 9.90 -29.93 6.11
N GLU A 135 10.95 -29.25 6.57
CA GLU A 135 11.12 -27.80 6.36
C GLU A 135 11.16 -27.40 4.87
N LEU A 136 11.65 -28.28 3.99
CA LEU A 136 11.73 -28.01 2.57
C LEU A 136 10.35 -28.09 1.91
N ALA A 137 9.55 -29.09 2.28
CA ALA A 137 8.17 -29.24 1.83
C ALA A 137 7.31 -28.06 2.29
N THR A 138 7.40 -27.67 3.56
CA THR A 138 6.69 -26.51 4.12
C THR A 138 7.05 -25.22 3.38
N ARG A 139 8.34 -24.99 3.07
CA ARG A 139 8.79 -23.85 2.25
C ARG A 139 8.26 -23.88 0.82
N LYS A 140 8.13 -25.06 0.19
CA LYS A 140 7.52 -25.17 -1.15
C LYS A 140 6.04 -24.86 -1.12
N ILE A 141 5.32 -25.35 -0.11
CA ILE A 141 3.90 -25.09 0.08
C ILE A 141 3.67 -23.59 0.24
N ILE A 142 4.34 -22.94 1.19
CA ILE A 142 4.15 -21.51 1.43
C ILE A 142 4.48 -20.64 0.20
N LYS A 143 5.52 -21.02 -0.56
CA LYS A 143 5.90 -20.35 -1.80
C LYS A 143 4.84 -20.50 -2.90
N ASN A 144 4.16 -21.64 -2.95
CA ASN A 144 3.06 -21.86 -3.89
C ASN A 144 1.82 -21.04 -3.50
N VAL A 145 1.49 -20.99 -2.21
CA VAL A 145 0.43 -20.09 -1.69
C VAL A 145 0.76 -18.64 -2.06
N ALA A 146 1.99 -18.19 -1.83
CA ALA A 146 2.41 -16.84 -2.19
C ALA A 146 2.26 -16.53 -3.68
N ARG A 147 2.58 -17.48 -4.56
CA ARG A 147 2.38 -17.31 -6.02
C ARG A 147 0.90 -17.25 -6.40
N ARG A 148 0.04 -18.04 -5.76
CA ARG A 148 -1.41 -17.97 -5.98
C ARG A 148 -1.94 -16.59 -5.59
N VAL A 149 -1.65 -16.15 -4.36
CA VAL A 149 -2.13 -14.86 -3.84
C VAL A 149 -1.61 -13.69 -4.70
N GLU A 150 -0.35 -13.73 -5.14
CA GLU A 150 0.19 -12.76 -6.10
C GLU A 150 -0.59 -12.74 -7.42
N ALA A 151 -0.93 -13.92 -7.96
CA ALA A 151 -1.69 -14.02 -9.20
C ALA A 151 -3.12 -13.47 -9.03
N GLU A 152 -3.76 -13.72 -7.88
CA GLU A 152 -5.07 -13.15 -7.54
C GLU A 152 -5.03 -11.62 -7.45
N ILE A 153 -4.04 -11.06 -6.75
CA ILE A 153 -3.84 -9.60 -6.65
C ILE A 153 -3.60 -9.02 -8.04
N SER A 154 -2.72 -9.63 -8.84
CA SER A 154 -2.39 -9.15 -10.19
C SER A 154 -3.61 -9.18 -11.11
N LYS A 155 -4.40 -10.26 -11.04
CA LYS A 155 -5.66 -10.40 -11.77
C LYS A 155 -6.66 -9.33 -11.34
N GLN A 156 -6.81 -9.11 -10.03
CA GLN A 156 -7.68 -8.07 -9.49
C GLN A 156 -7.29 -6.67 -9.96
N LEU A 157 -6.00 -6.34 -9.92
CA LEU A 157 -5.51 -5.04 -10.35
C LEU A 157 -5.71 -4.82 -11.85
N LEU A 158 -5.50 -5.86 -12.67
CA LEU A 158 -5.72 -5.78 -14.11
C LEU A 158 -7.22 -5.68 -14.45
N GLU A 159 -8.03 -6.64 -13.99
CA GLU A 159 -9.42 -6.81 -14.44
C GLU A 159 -10.38 -5.82 -13.77
N MET A 160 -10.25 -5.58 -12.47
CA MET A 160 -11.16 -4.70 -11.74
C MET A 160 -10.69 -3.26 -11.67
N ARG A 161 -9.36 -3.05 -11.58
CA ARG A 161 -8.79 -1.71 -11.39
C ARG A 161 -8.18 -1.12 -12.67
N GLY A 162 -8.08 -1.90 -13.75
CA GLY A 162 -7.59 -1.42 -15.06
C GLY A 162 -6.08 -1.14 -15.10
N LEU A 163 -5.30 -1.66 -14.13
CA LEU A 163 -3.86 -1.45 -14.07
C LEU A 163 -3.18 -2.14 -15.25
N LYS A 164 -2.37 -1.38 -16.01
CA LYS A 164 -1.63 -1.90 -17.18
C LYS A 164 -0.11 -1.96 -16.95
N MET A 165 0.40 -1.27 -15.94
CA MET A 165 1.81 -1.35 -15.60
C MET A 165 2.19 -2.67 -14.91
N GLU A 166 3.44 -3.08 -15.04
CA GLU A 166 3.97 -4.28 -14.40
C GLU A 166 4.24 -4.02 -12.90
N ILE A 167 3.73 -4.91 -12.05
CA ILE A 167 4.07 -4.95 -10.62
C ILE A 167 5.01 -6.13 -10.38
N ARG A 168 6.17 -5.84 -9.77
CA ARG A 168 7.19 -6.85 -9.46
C ARG A 168 7.29 -7.10 -7.96
N PHE A 169 6.77 -8.23 -7.51
CA PHE A 169 6.94 -8.70 -6.14
C PHE A 169 8.37 -9.18 -5.86
N ASN A 170 8.81 -9.06 -4.62
CA ASN A 170 10.10 -9.55 -4.18
C ASN A 170 10.09 -11.09 -4.11
N PRO A 171 10.87 -11.80 -4.95
CA PRO A 171 10.84 -13.26 -4.97
C PRO A 171 11.42 -13.91 -3.71
N LYS A 172 12.27 -13.20 -2.94
CA LYS A 172 12.85 -13.72 -1.69
C LYS A 172 11.79 -13.85 -0.60
N LEU A 173 10.91 -12.85 -0.46
CA LEU A 173 9.86 -12.83 0.56
C LEU A 173 8.85 -13.97 0.41
N LYS A 174 8.62 -14.44 -0.82
CA LYS A 174 7.72 -15.58 -1.10
C LYS A 174 8.14 -16.86 -0.38
N GLU A 175 9.43 -17.03 -0.07
CA GLU A 175 9.94 -18.20 0.66
C GLU A 175 9.61 -18.16 2.15
N GLU A 176 9.31 -16.97 2.67
CA GLU A 176 8.90 -16.71 4.06
C GLU A 176 7.36 -16.65 4.20
N GLY A 177 6.64 -16.70 3.07
CA GLY A 177 5.19 -16.51 3.02
C GLY A 177 4.76 -15.05 3.06
N LEU A 178 5.64 -14.14 2.63
CA LEU A 178 5.37 -12.72 2.57
C LEU A 178 5.30 -12.25 1.11
N LEU A 179 4.37 -11.35 0.83
CA LEU A 179 4.31 -10.63 -0.45
C LEU A 179 4.50 -9.13 -0.20
N ASP A 180 5.54 -8.59 -0.82
CA ASP A 180 5.77 -7.15 -0.89
C ASP A 180 6.54 -6.82 -2.18
N LEU A 181 6.62 -5.53 -2.48
CA LEU A 181 7.37 -5.01 -3.62
C LEU A 181 8.85 -4.82 -3.27
N LYS A 182 9.67 -4.67 -4.30
CA LYS A 182 11.10 -4.32 -4.17
C LYS A 182 11.31 -2.82 -4.03
#